data_AF-A0AAD9X8P0-F1
#
_entry.id   AF-A0AAD9X8P0-F1
#
_cell.length_a   1.000
_cell.length_b   1.000
_cell.length_c   1.000
_cell.angle_alpha   90.00
_cell.angle_beta   90.00
_cell.angle_gamma   90.00
#
_symmetry.space_group_name_H-M   'P 1'
#
loop_
_entity.id
_entity.type
_entity.pdbx_description
1 polymer ?
#
loop_
_entity_poly.entity_id
_entity_poly.type
_entity_poly.pdbx_seq_one_letter_code
_entity_poly.pdbx_strand_id
1 'polypeptide(L)'
;MLDFYREYWQKFGETLVKIETVGMLVDRPYLAEIEKVAKAERDVAVNTFCNWASKYCPDAKYMNVGSGTQLRHLLFGSTKYSKHDVVRIFKVLNTEGVIEEGKKTPTKFRKIKLHPAGITFPIDICTASGQPSVKGDTLKRLAAKISTQYDFTD
;
A
#
# COMPACT_ATOMS: atom_id res chain seq x y z
N MET A 1 -28.75 33.18 -17.56
CA MET A 1 -27.79 32.80 -16.48
C MET A 1 -28.44 32.91 -15.10
N LEU A 2 -29.15 34.01 -14.80
CA LEU A 2 -29.90 34.16 -13.54
C LEU A 2 -31.04 33.14 -13.36
N ASP A 3 -31.73 32.77 -14.44
CA ASP A 3 -32.83 31.80 -14.38
C ASP A 3 -32.33 30.41 -13.99
N PHE A 4 -31.20 29.99 -14.55
CA PHE A 4 -30.53 28.74 -14.19
C PHE A 4 -30.12 28.71 -12.71
N TYR A 5 -29.60 29.83 -12.19
CA TYR A 5 -29.25 29.96 -10.78
C TYR A 5 -30.48 29.80 -9.87
N ARG A 6 -31.59 30.49 -10.19
CA ARG A 6 -32.83 30.45 -9.40
C ARG A 6 -33.54 29.10 -9.51
N GLU A 7 -33.53 28.49 -10.68
CA GLU A 7 -34.26 27.24 -10.94
C GLU A 7 -33.54 26.02 -10.36
N TYR A 8 -32.20 25.99 -10.42
CA TYR A 8 -31.42 24.80 -10.05
C TYR A 8 -30.50 25.04 -8.85
N TRP A 9 -29.62 26.05 -8.90
CA TRP A 9 -28.55 26.22 -7.90
C TRP A 9 -29.08 26.62 -6.52
N GLN A 10 -30.06 27.53 -6.47
CA GLN A 10 -30.67 27.94 -5.21
C GLN A 10 -31.34 26.74 -4.51
N LYS A 11 -32.18 25.99 -5.23
CA LYS A 11 -32.87 24.81 -4.69
C LYS A 11 -31.90 23.70 -4.28
N PHE A 12 -30.84 23.49 -5.06
CA PHE A 12 -29.79 22.53 -4.72
C PHE A 12 -29.05 22.94 -3.44
N GLY A 13 -28.68 24.22 -3.30
CA GLY A 13 -28.08 24.76 -2.09
C GLY A 13 -28.97 24.60 -0.87
N GLU A 14 -30.26 24.94 -0.98
CA GLU A 14 -31.25 24.72 0.09
C GLU A 14 -31.37 23.25 0.48
N THR A 15 -31.26 22.34 -0.49
CA THR A 15 -31.28 20.89 -0.25
C THR A 15 -30.02 20.43 0.48
N LEU A 16 -28.84 20.92 0.09
CA LEU A 16 -27.59 20.62 0.79
C LEU A 16 -27.62 21.10 2.23
N VAL A 17 -28.12 22.31 2.48
CA VAL A 17 -28.28 22.87 3.84
C VAL A 17 -29.18 21.97 4.69
N LYS A 18 -30.29 21.46 4.12
CA LYS A 18 -31.17 20.52 4.83
C LYS A 18 -30.45 19.22 5.17
N ILE A 19 -29.70 18.64 4.22
CA ILE A 19 -28.94 17.41 4.44
C ILE A 19 -27.84 17.62 5.50
N GLU A 20 -27.13 18.73 5.45
CA GLU A 20 -26.07 19.08 6.40
C GLU A 20 -26.63 19.31 7.82
N THR A 21 -27.79 19.96 7.93
CA THR A 21 -28.46 20.21 9.22
C THR A 21 -28.91 18.91 9.89
N VAL A 22 -29.43 17.96 9.12
CA VAL A 22 -29.83 16.64 9.64
C VAL A 22 -28.60 15.79 9.97
N GLY A 23 -27.57 15.84 9.12
CA GLY A 23 -26.37 15.04 9.23
C GLY A 23 -26.63 13.55 9.04
N MET A 24 -25.64 12.73 9.42
CA MET A 24 -25.74 11.28 9.41
C MET A 24 -25.39 10.73 10.79
N LEU A 25 -26.27 9.89 11.35
CA LEU A 25 -26.01 9.21 12.60
C LEU A 25 -24.94 8.12 12.38
N VAL A 26 -23.88 8.17 13.17
CA VAL A 26 -22.78 7.20 13.11
C VAL A 26 -22.58 6.60 14.50
N ASP A 27 -22.59 5.27 14.58
CA ASP A 27 -22.28 4.53 15.80
C ASP A 27 -20.78 4.57 16.08
N ARG A 28 -20.35 5.61 16.81
CA ARG A 28 -18.93 5.81 17.17
C ARG A 28 -18.39 4.70 18.07
N PRO A 29 -19.11 4.22 19.10
CA PRO A 29 -18.66 3.08 19.91
C PRO A 29 -18.38 1.83 19.07
N TYR A 30 -19.30 1.46 18.17
CA TYR A 30 -19.11 0.30 17.29
C TYR A 30 -17.90 0.46 16.37
N LEU A 31 -17.73 1.63 15.76
CA LEU A 31 -16.57 1.91 14.91
C LEU A 31 -15.25 1.85 15.68
N ALA A 32 -15.22 2.32 16.93
CA ALA A 32 -14.03 2.28 17.76
C ALA A 32 -13.59 0.84 18.08
N GLU A 33 -14.54 -0.08 18.29
CA GLU A 33 -14.22 -1.50 18.50
C GLU A 33 -13.73 -2.17 17.21
N ILE A 34 -14.38 -1.91 16.07
CA ILE A 34 -13.92 -2.44 14.77
C ILE A 34 -12.54 -1.91 14.40
N GLU A 35 -12.25 -0.64 14.68
CA GLU A 35 -10.95 -0.05 14.36
C GLU A 35 -9.80 -0.78 15.08
N LYS A 36 -10.01 -1.22 16.32
CA LYS A 36 -9.01 -2.02 17.06
C LYS A 36 -8.74 -3.35 16.36
N VAL A 37 -9.80 -4.06 15.97
CA VAL A 37 -9.70 -5.34 15.26
C VAL A 37 -9.00 -5.15 13.92
N ALA A 38 -9.43 -4.17 13.12
CA ALA A 38 -8.85 -3.89 11.81
C ALA A 38 -7.37 -3.51 11.88
N LYS A 39 -6.95 -2.76 12.91
CA LYS A 39 -5.53 -2.45 13.16
C LYS A 39 -4.73 -3.70 13.47
N ALA A 40 -5.23 -4.56 14.36
CA ALA A 40 -4.57 -5.81 14.72
C ALA A 40 -4.41 -6.74 13.50
N GLU A 41 -5.48 -6.93 12.72
CA GLU A 41 -5.46 -7.74 11.50
C GLU A 41 -4.50 -7.19 10.45
N ARG A 42 -4.50 -5.87 10.26
CA ARG A 42 -3.56 -5.20 9.36
C ARG A 42 -2.11 -5.46 9.78
N ASP A 43 -1.81 -5.32 11.07
CA ASP A 43 -0.45 -5.50 11.57
C ASP A 43 0.00 -6.97 11.43
N VAL A 44 -0.90 -7.94 11.66
CA VAL A 44 -0.65 -9.37 11.39
C VAL A 44 -0.37 -9.62 9.90
N ALA A 45 -1.18 -9.05 9.01
CA ALA A 45 -1.01 -9.21 7.57
C ALA A 45 0.30 -8.59 7.07
N VAL A 46 0.65 -7.39 7.57
CA VAL A 46 1.92 -6.72 7.27
C VAL A 46 3.09 -7.55 7.76
N ASN A 47 3.07 -8.02 9.00
CA ASN A 47 4.14 -8.86 9.55
C ASN A 47 4.30 -10.16 8.79
N THR A 48 3.19 -10.81 8.42
CA THR A 48 3.21 -12.03 7.61
C THR A 48 3.90 -11.80 6.26
N PHE A 49 3.55 -10.72 5.56
CA PHE A 49 4.18 -10.36 4.29
C PHE A 49 5.65 -9.99 4.46
N CYS A 50 6.00 -9.15 5.44
CA CYS A 50 7.37 -8.75 5.70
C CYS A 50 8.25 -9.96 6.09
N ASN A 51 7.72 -10.90 6.88
CA ASN A 51 8.42 -12.14 7.23
C ASN A 51 8.65 -13.02 6.00
N TRP A 52 7.64 -13.17 5.13
CA TRP A 52 7.80 -13.87 3.85
C TRP A 52 8.86 -13.18 2.97
N ALA A 53 8.78 -11.86 2.82
CA ALA A 53 9.73 -11.10 2.00
C ALA A 53 11.16 -11.17 2.57
N SER A 54 11.30 -11.24 3.90
CA SER A 54 12.60 -11.33 4.57
C SER A 54 13.42 -12.57 4.20
N LYS A 55 12.74 -13.65 3.76
CA LYS A 55 13.38 -14.87 3.24
C LYS A 55 14.17 -14.62 1.96
N TYR A 56 13.77 -13.63 1.16
CA TYR A 56 14.42 -13.28 -0.10
C TYR A 56 15.34 -12.05 0.04
N CYS A 57 14.95 -11.10 0.89
CA CYS A 57 15.70 -9.88 1.14
C CYS A 57 15.62 -9.55 2.64
N PRO A 58 16.70 -9.70 3.43
CA PRO A 58 16.64 -9.51 4.89
C PRO A 58 16.09 -8.15 5.33
N ASP A 59 16.42 -7.09 4.58
CA ASP A 59 15.96 -5.72 4.82
C ASP A 59 14.48 -5.50 4.53
N ALA A 60 13.82 -6.42 3.82
CA ALA A 60 12.38 -6.37 3.55
C ALA A 60 11.52 -6.49 4.81
N LYS A 61 12.08 -7.01 5.92
CA LYS A 61 11.42 -7.01 7.23
C LYS A 61 10.96 -5.61 7.66
N TYR A 62 11.69 -4.59 7.23
CA TYR A 62 11.47 -3.19 7.60
C TYR A 62 10.79 -2.39 6.47
N MET A 63 10.24 -3.08 5.48
CA MET A 63 9.58 -2.45 4.36
C MET A 63 8.24 -1.83 4.78
N ASN A 64 7.89 -0.71 4.16
CA ASN A 64 6.54 -0.18 4.20
C ASN A 64 5.70 -0.83 3.09
N VAL A 65 4.85 -1.79 3.46
CA VAL A 65 3.92 -2.48 2.54
C VAL A 65 2.95 -1.52 1.86
N GLY A 66 2.62 -0.37 2.46
CA GLY A 66 1.82 0.67 1.82
C GLY A 66 2.54 1.44 0.71
N SER A 67 3.86 1.32 0.60
CA SER A 67 4.63 2.00 -0.44
C SER A 67 4.60 1.22 -1.75
N GLY A 68 3.79 1.70 -2.70
CA GLY A 68 3.71 1.10 -4.03
C GLY A 68 5.06 1.01 -4.75
N THR A 69 5.99 1.94 -4.49
CA THR A 69 7.34 1.87 -5.08
C THR A 69 8.16 0.73 -4.48
N GLN A 70 8.07 0.49 -3.17
CA GLN A 70 8.79 -0.61 -2.52
C GLN A 70 8.20 -1.97 -2.93
N LEU A 71 6.87 -2.10 -2.93
CA LEU A 71 6.19 -3.30 -3.43
C LEU A 71 6.54 -3.59 -4.89
N ARG A 72 6.51 -2.57 -5.75
CA ARG A 72 6.86 -2.73 -7.16
C ARG A 72 8.31 -3.17 -7.34
N HIS A 73 9.24 -2.61 -6.56
CA HIS A 73 10.65 -3.00 -6.62
C HIS A 73 10.87 -4.44 -6.15
N LEU A 74 10.23 -4.84 -5.04
CA LEU A 74 10.32 -6.20 -4.51
C LEU A 74 9.74 -7.24 -5.47
N LEU A 75 8.53 -6.99 -5.99
CA LEU A 75 7.79 -7.97 -6.82
C LEU A 75 8.22 -7.95 -8.28
N PHE A 76 8.50 -6.77 -8.85
CA PHE A 76 8.71 -6.62 -10.31
C PHE A 76 10.04 -5.96 -10.68
N GLY A 77 10.90 -5.65 -9.70
CA GLY A 77 12.18 -4.97 -9.97
C GLY A 77 13.17 -5.78 -10.81
N SER A 78 12.97 -7.10 -10.93
CA SER A 78 13.75 -8.01 -11.80
C SER A 78 13.25 -8.07 -13.24
N THR A 79 12.09 -7.46 -13.55
CA THR A 79 11.49 -7.57 -14.88
C THR A 79 12.16 -6.63 -15.89
N LYS A 80 12.13 -7.01 -17.18
CA LYS A 80 12.72 -6.26 -18.31
C LYS A 80 12.29 -4.79 -18.42
N TYR A 81 11.23 -4.39 -17.70
CA TYR A 81 10.69 -3.04 -17.66
C TYR A 81 11.36 -2.14 -16.61
N SER A 82 12.23 -2.69 -15.75
CA SER A 82 12.99 -1.93 -14.74
C SER A 82 14.40 -1.66 -15.26
N LYS A 83 14.67 -0.42 -15.68
CA LYS A 83 16.02 0.06 -16.06
C LYS A 83 16.92 0.38 -14.86
N HIS A 84 16.58 -0.09 -13.66
CA HIS A 84 17.24 0.30 -12.42
C HIS A 84 18.01 -0.86 -11.78
N ASP A 85 19.07 -0.52 -11.06
CA ASP A 85 19.92 -1.45 -10.32
C ASP A 85 19.12 -2.49 -9.55
N VAL A 86 19.65 -3.72 -9.53
CA VAL A 86 19.11 -4.87 -8.77
C VAL A 86 18.88 -4.52 -7.29
N VAL A 87 19.62 -3.55 -6.77
CA VAL A 87 19.54 -3.09 -5.37
C VAL A 87 19.13 -1.62 -5.31
N ARG A 88 18.04 -1.33 -4.60
CA ARG A 88 17.57 0.06 -4.39
C ARG A 88 17.50 0.41 -2.92
N ILE A 89 18.03 1.58 -2.58
CA ILE A 89 18.04 2.08 -1.20
C ILE A 89 16.80 2.93 -0.96
N PHE A 90 16.05 2.62 0.10
CA PHE A 90 14.90 3.39 0.56
C PHE A 90 15.16 3.95 1.95
N LYS A 91 14.63 5.15 2.23
CA LYS A 91 14.59 5.71 3.58
C LYS A 91 13.27 5.31 4.23
N VAL A 92 13.33 4.59 5.35
CA VAL A 92 12.15 4.19 6.13
C VAL A 92 12.27 4.75 7.55
N LEU A 93 11.15 4.98 8.21
CA LEU A 93 11.13 5.45 9.59
C LEU A 93 11.85 4.44 10.50
N ASN A 94 12.68 4.94 11.40
CA ASN A 94 13.45 4.12 12.32
C ASN A 94 12.62 3.86 13.59
N THR A 95 11.83 2.79 13.59
CA THR A 95 10.99 2.38 14.74
C THR A 95 11.79 1.69 15.84
N GLU A 96 12.97 1.15 15.54
CA GLU A 96 13.79 0.36 16.47
C GLU A 96 14.99 1.14 17.05
N GLY A 97 15.13 2.43 16.71
CA GLY A 97 16.22 3.26 17.23
C GLY A 97 17.62 2.81 16.78
N VAL A 98 17.73 2.14 15.62
CA VAL A 98 19.01 1.65 15.10
C VAL A 98 19.91 2.82 14.73
N ILE A 99 21.16 2.79 15.18
CA ILE A 99 22.18 3.79 14.87
C ILE A 99 22.93 3.29 13.62
N GLU A 100 22.90 4.05 12.52
CA GLU A 100 23.70 3.70 11.33
C GLU A 100 25.21 3.74 11.67
N GLU A 101 25.99 2.80 11.12
CA GLU A 101 27.45 2.71 11.35
C GLU A 101 28.13 4.07 11.15
N GLY A 102 28.76 4.58 12.22
CA GLY A 102 29.48 5.86 12.22
C GLY A 102 28.72 7.04 12.84
N LYS A 103 27.45 6.91 13.26
CA LYS A 103 26.74 7.96 14.00
C LYS A 103 26.66 7.66 15.50
N LYS A 104 26.59 8.72 16.32
CA LYS A 104 26.46 8.62 17.79
C LYS A 104 24.99 8.64 18.26
N THR A 105 24.05 9.02 17.39
CA THR A 105 22.62 9.13 17.70
C THR A 105 21.76 8.48 16.61
N PRO A 106 20.66 7.81 16.98
CA PRO A 106 19.75 7.20 16.01
C PRO A 106 19.04 8.28 15.21
N THR A 107 19.10 8.16 13.88
CA THR A 107 18.44 9.12 12.99
C THR A 107 16.96 8.72 12.84
N LYS A 108 16.06 9.70 12.64
CA LYS A 108 14.61 9.48 12.42
C LYS A 108 14.31 8.48 11.30
N PHE A 109 15.19 8.40 10.29
CA PHE A 109 15.06 7.47 9.17
C PHE A 109 16.29 6.57 9.08
N ARG A 110 16.05 5.29 8.78
CA ARG A 110 17.06 4.29 8.44
C ARG A 110 17.05 4.01 6.94
N LYS A 111 18.20 3.74 6.36
CA LYS A 111 18.30 3.24 4.99
C LYS A 111 18.09 1.73 4.99
N ILE A 112 17.23 1.23 4.10
CA ILE A 112 17.04 -0.19 3.83
C ILE A 112 17.39 -0.46 2.37
N LYS A 113 18.05 -1.59 2.10
CA LYS A 113 18.40 -2.03 0.76
C LYS A 113 17.41 -3.10 0.32
N LEU A 114 16.57 -2.79 -0.66
CA LEU A 114 15.61 -3.75 -1.20
C LEU A 114 16.11 -4.32 -2.52
N HIS A 115 15.94 -5.63 -2.66
CA HIS A 115 16.28 -6.39 -3.87
C HIS A 115 15.01 -7.11 -4.34
N PRO A 116 14.83 -7.33 -5.64
CA PRO A 116 13.72 -8.14 -6.13
C PRO A 116 13.73 -9.52 -5.50
N ALA A 117 12.55 -10.11 -5.25
CA ALA A 117 12.42 -11.44 -4.66
C ALA A 117 12.97 -12.58 -5.55
N GLY A 118 13.43 -12.27 -6.77
CA GLY A 118 13.93 -13.25 -7.73
C GLY A 118 12.83 -14.09 -8.40
N ILE A 119 11.58 -13.90 -8.01
CA ILE A 119 10.41 -14.57 -8.58
C ILE A 119 9.89 -13.75 -9.76
N THR A 120 9.62 -14.42 -10.88
CA THR A 120 8.98 -13.78 -12.03
C THR A 120 7.46 -13.87 -11.87
N PHE A 121 6.84 -12.76 -11.45
CA PHE A 121 5.39 -12.65 -11.40
C PHE A 121 4.82 -12.17 -12.74
N PRO A 122 3.67 -12.70 -13.20
CA PRO A 122 3.02 -12.19 -14.40
C PRO A 122 2.53 -10.75 -14.18
N ILE A 123 2.75 -9.89 -15.18
CA ILE A 123 2.27 -8.50 -15.15
C ILE A 123 0.93 -8.46 -15.89
N ASP A 124 -0.13 -8.11 -15.18
CA ASP A 124 -1.48 -8.04 -15.75
C ASP A 124 -1.83 -6.63 -16.23
N ILE A 125 -1.52 -5.61 -15.41
CA ILE A 125 -1.89 -4.22 -15.65
C ILE A 125 -0.68 -3.34 -15.42
N CYS A 126 -0.38 -2.48 -16.39
CA CYS A 126 0.61 -1.41 -16.26
C CYS A 126 -0.06 -0.05 -16.02
N THR A 127 0.66 0.85 -15.34
CA THR A 127 0.28 2.26 -15.23
C THR A 127 0.48 2.98 -16.56
N ALA A 128 -0.05 4.20 -16.71
CA ALA A 128 0.15 5.03 -17.90
C ALA A 128 1.63 5.27 -18.23
N SER A 129 2.51 5.23 -17.21
CA SER A 129 3.97 5.30 -17.34
C SER A 129 4.65 3.97 -17.72
N GLY A 130 3.88 2.91 -18.00
CA GLY A 130 4.40 1.59 -18.39
C GLY A 130 4.92 0.71 -17.25
N GLN A 131 4.76 1.13 -16.00
CA GLN A 131 5.24 0.35 -14.84
C GLN A 131 4.17 -0.62 -14.33
N PRO A 132 4.55 -1.81 -13.80
CA PRO A 132 3.58 -2.74 -13.22
C PRO A 132 2.72 -2.10 -12.11
N SER A 133 1.41 -2.27 -12.20
CA SER A 133 0.48 -1.77 -11.18
C SER A 133 0.54 -2.64 -9.93
N VAL A 134 0.59 -1.98 -8.77
CA VAL A 134 0.57 -2.61 -7.43
C VAL A 134 -0.67 -2.16 -6.64
N LYS A 135 -1.72 -1.74 -7.34
CA LYS A 135 -3.01 -1.42 -6.70
C LYS A 135 -3.65 -2.70 -6.16
N GLY A 136 -4.46 -2.56 -5.11
CA GLY A 136 -5.15 -3.68 -4.46
C GLY A 136 -5.87 -4.60 -5.44
N ASP A 137 -6.65 -4.05 -6.37
CA ASP A 137 -7.39 -4.86 -7.36
C ASP A 137 -6.46 -5.59 -8.34
N THR A 138 -5.33 -4.98 -8.71
CA THR A 138 -4.32 -5.65 -9.55
C THR A 138 -3.65 -6.79 -8.79
N LEU A 139 -3.29 -6.58 -7.53
CA LEU A 139 -2.66 -7.62 -6.69
C LEU A 139 -3.64 -8.76 -6.37
N LYS A 140 -4.92 -8.48 -6.18
CA LYS A 140 -5.97 -9.51 -6.01
C LYS A 140 -6.10 -10.37 -7.27
N ARG A 141 -6.14 -9.76 -8.45
CA ARG A 141 -6.15 -10.50 -9.73
C ARG A 141 -4.88 -11.34 -9.91
N LEU A 142 -3.72 -10.77 -9.58
CA LEU A 142 -2.45 -11.50 -9.60
C LEU A 142 -2.50 -12.73 -8.68
N ALA A 143 -2.94 -12.56 -7.44
CA ALA A 143 -3.07 -13.65 -6.47
C ALA A 143 -4.03 -14.74 -6.97
N ALA A 144 -5.18 -14.35 -7.52
CA ALA A 144 -6.14 -15.28 -8.11
C ALA A 144 -5.51 -16.09 -9.25
N LYS A 145 -4.80 -15.43 -10.18
CA LYS A 145 -4.10 -16.11 -11.29
C LYS A 145 -3.04 -17.09 -10.80
N ILE A 146 -2.26 -16.70 -9.79
CA ILE A 146 -1.24 -17.57 -9.18
C ILE A 146 -1.92 -18.78 -8.53
N SER A 147 -3.01 -18.58 -7.77
CA SER A 147 -3.76 -19.66 -7.13
C SER A 147 -4.42 -20.61 -8.12
N THR A 148 -4.81 -20.14 -9.31
CA THR A 148 -5.35 -21.02 -10.37
C THR A 148 -4.27 -21.76 -11.17
N GLN A 149 -3.04 -21.24 -11.20
CA GLN A 149 -1.91 -21.87 -11.89
C GLN A 149 -1.16 -22.86 -11.00
N TYR A 150 -1.21 -22.65 -9.69
CA TYR A 150 -0.71 -23.52 -8.66
C TYR A 150 -1.90 -23.92 -7.80
N ASP A 151 -2.62 -24.97 -8.21
CA ASP A 151 -3.37 -25.76 -7.23
C ASP A 151 -2.33 -26.18 -6.19
N PHE A 152 -2.42 -25.62 -4.99
CA PHE A 152 -1.58 -26.02 -3.87
C PHE A 152 -2.02 -27.43 -3.46
N THR A 153 -1.64 -28.44 -4.25
CA THR A 153 -1.66 -29.83 -3.84
C THR A 153 -0.52 -30.01 -2.85
N ASP A 154 -0.84 -29.83 -1.56
CA ASP A 154 -0.26 -30.62 -0.48
C ASP A 154 -1.17 -31.82 -0.21
#